data_AF-A0A5P8JLH6-F1
#
_entry.id   AF-A0A5P8JLH6-F1
#
_cell.length_a   1.000
_cell.length_b   1.000
_cell.length_c   1.000
_cell.angle_alpha   90.00
_cell.angle_beta   90.00
_cell.angle_gamma   90.00
#
_symmetry.space_group_name_H-M   'P 1'
#
loop_
_entity.id
_entity.type
_entity.pdbx_description
1 polymer ?
#
loop_
_entity_poly.entity_id
_entity_poly.type
_entity_poly.pdbx_seq_one_letter_code
_entity_poly.pdbx_strand_id
1 'polypeptide(L)'
;MSTVELKRYTVVNQEGEFLEADNLLLLPTWTNDLHTMWLTYSELEAQKVAHQSGGTACELSLMPLAADPKAAKHRGLPVAVQQQIVSLRAQGLTYRQIAALLNIAKSSVGNILKR
;
A
#
# COMPACT_ATOMS: atom_id res chain seq x y z
N MET A 1 -20.08 13.67 11.07
CA MET A 1 -18.77 13.03 11.35
C MET A 1 -17.71 13.93 10.76
N SER A 2 -16.89 14.57 11.59
CA SER A 2 -15.73 15.34 11.12
C SER A 2 -14.71 14.35 10.54
N THR A 3 -14.52 14.38 9.23
CA THR A 3 -13.40 13.71 8.58
C THR A 3 -12.12 14.31 9.14
N VAL A 4 -11.39 13.53 9.95
CA VAL A 4 -10.05 13.90 10.38
C VAL A 4 -9.16 13.83 9.15
N GLU A 5 -8.72 14.97 8.65
CA GLU A 5 -7.71 15.04 7.58
C GLU A 5 -6.37 14.59 8.18
N LEU A 6 -5.97 13.37 7.86
CA LEU A 6 -4.66 12.83 8.23
C LEU A 6 -3.61 13.41 7.28
N LYS A 7 -2.92 14.45 7.75
CA LYS A 7 -1.78 15.04 7.04
C LYS A 7 -0.51 14.24 7.33
N ARG A 8 0.28 13.98 6.30
CA ARG A 8 1.61 13.35 6.37
C ARG A 8 2.60 14.22 5.62
N TYR A 9 3.86 14.16 6.02
CA TYR A 9 4.90 14.99 5.47
C TYR A 9 6.14 14.15 5.12
N THR A 10 6.84 14.54 4.07
CA THR A 10 8.12 13.96 3.61
C THR A 10 9.11 15.08 3.24
N VAL A 11 10.33 14.71 2.85
CA VAL A 11 11.37 15.65 2.38
C VAL A 11 11.83 15.26 0.98
N VAL A 12 11.90 16.24 0.08
CA VAL A 12 12.28 16.05 -1.33
C VAL A 12 13.52 16.89 -1.66
N ASN A 13 14.47 16.34 -2.42
CA ASN A 13 15.64 17.08 -2.92
C ASN A 13 15.34 17.85 -4.24
N GLN A 14 16.36 18.50 -4.81
CA GLN A 14 16.20 19.27 -6.07
C GLN A 14 15.93 18.41 -7.30
N GLU A 15 16.30 17.12 -7.24
CA GLU A 15 16.13 16.16 -8.33
C GLU A 15 14.76 15.47 -8.29
N GLY A 16 13.95 15.75 -7.26
CA GLY A 16 12.62 15.16 -7.07
C GLY A 16 12.64 13.83 -6.31
N GLU A 17 13.78 13.46 -5.72
CA GLU A 17 13.93 12.23 -4.94
C GLU A 17 13.50 12.45 -3.48
N PHE A 18 12.99 11.39 -2.85
CA PHE A 18 12.54 11.41 -1.47
C PHE A 18 13.67 11.07 -0.51
N LEU A 19 13.64 11.64 0.69
CA LEU A 19 14.53 11.22 1.77
C LEU A 19 14.20 9.79 2.19
N GLU A 20 15.20 8.92 2.29
CA GLU A 20 15.02 7.51 2.69
C GLU A 20 14.96 7.36 4.23
N ALA A 21 15.79 8.11 4.96
CA ALA A 21 15.85 8.06 6.41
C ALA A 21 16.24 9.42 7.02
N ASP A 22 15.78 9.67 8.25
CA ASP A 22 16.09 10.86 9.05
C ASP A 22 17.38 10.74 9.88
N ASN A 23 18.23 9.76 9.56
CA ASN A 23 19.51 9.61 10.25
C ASN A 23 20.53 10.67 9.77
N LEU A 24 20.32 11.91 10.22
CA LEU A 24 21.06 13.12 9.87
C LEU A 24 22.47 13.18 10.47
N LEU A 25 22.90 12.14 11.18
CA LEU A 25 24.29 11.98 11.63
C LEU A 25 25.21 11.51 10.50
N LEU A 26 24.63 11.01 9.40
CA LEU A 26 25.32 10.62 8.17
C LEU A 26 24.87 11.51 7.01
N LEU A 27 25.53 11.38 5.85
CA LEU A 27 25.06 12.03 4.63
C LEU A 27 23.62 11.57 4.32
N PRO A 28 22.71 12.49 3.95
CA PRO A 28 21.35 12.14 3.57
C PRO A 28 21.33 11.12 2.44
N THR A 29 20.50 10.09 2.58
CA THR A 29 20.28 9.09 1.53
C THR A 29 18.94 9.38 0.85
N TRP A 30 18.96 9.40 -0.48
CA TRP A 30 17.82 9.76 -1.32
C TRP A 30 17.35 8.54 -2.13
N THR A 31 16.04 8.44 -2.36
CA THR A 31 15.39 7.31 -3.02
C THR A 31 14.26 7.78 -3.93
N ASN A 32 14.07 7.06 -5.04
CA ASN A 32 12.90 7.19 -5.90
C ASN A 32 11.83 6.13 -5.59
N ASP A 33 12.13 5.18 -4.70
CA ASP A 33 11.18 4.16 -4.25
C ASP A 33 10.29 4.70 -3.14
N LEU A 34 8.99 4.82 -3.42
CA LEU A 34 7.98 5.26 -2.46
C LEU A 34 7.86 4.31 -1.25
N HIS A 35 8.26 3.04 -1.38
CA HIS A 35 8.19 2.08 -0.28
C HIS A 35 9.24 2.32 0.82
N THR A 36 10.34 2.99 0.49
CA THR A 36 11.44 3.27 1.41
C THR A 36 11.50 4.75 1.83
N MET A 37 10.55 5.55 1.39
CA MET A 37 10.46 6.98 1.73
C MET A 37 10.20 7.21 3.22
N TRP A 38 10.95 8.14 3.80
CA TRP A 38 10.74 8.67 5.14
C TRP A 38 9.48 9.54 5.24
N LEU A 39 8.75 9.38 6.34
CA LEU A 39 7.47 10.04 6.60
C LEU A 39 7.34 10.47 8.06
N THR A 40 6.74 11.63 8.29
CA THR A 40 6.30 12.07 9.62
C THR A 40 4.85 12.61 9.59
N TYR A 41 4.22 12.64 10.77
CA TYR A 41 2.93 13.31 11.01
C TYR A 41 3.11 14.74 11.54
N SER A 42 4.34 15.15 11.84
CA SER A 42 4.65 16.46 12.44
C SER A 42 5.22 17.41 11.40
N GLU A 43 4.51 18.50 11.12
CA GLU A 43 4.99 19.55 10.22
C GLU A 43 6.32 20.15 10.70
N LEU A 44 6.45 20.38 12.01
CA LEU A 44 7.67 20.92 12.61
C LEU A 44 8.87 19.99 12.40
N GLU A 45 8.66 18.67 12.53
CA GLU A 45 9.71 17.68 12.30
C GLU A 45 10.11 17.65 10.83
N ALA A 46 9.14 17.68 9.91
CA ALA A 46 9.42 17.72 8.48
C ALA A 46 10.25 18.95 8.08
N GLN A 47 9.89 20.13 8.60
CA GLN A 47 10.64 21.37 8.35
C GLN A 47 12.07 21.30 8.91
N LYS A 48 12.25 20.73 10.11
CA LYS A 48 13.59 20.54 10.72
C LYS A 48 14.46 19.62 9.89
N VAL A 49 13.94 18.46 9.52
CA VAL A 49 14.67 17.46 8.73
C VAL A 49 15.00 18.04 7.35
N ALA A 50 14.07 18.74 6.70
CA ALA A 50 14.32 19.41 5.42
C ALA A 50 15.45 20.43 5.50
N HIS A 51 15.45 21.27 6.52
CA HIS A 51 16.54 22.24 6.74
C HIS A 51 17.89 21.54 6.96
N GLN A 52 17.90 20.42 7.70
CA GLN A 52 19.13 19.68 8.02
C GLN A 52 19.67 18.88 6.83
N SER A 53 18.80 18.35 5.96
CA SER A 53 19.19 17.57 4.78
C SER A 53 19.41 18.42 3.53
N GLY A 54 19.07 19.71 3.55
CA GLY A 54 19.09 20.57 2.37
C GLY A 54 17.94 20.30 1.39
N GLY A 55 16.85 19.69 1.87
CA GLY A 55 15.66 19.39 1.08
C GLY A 55 14.50 20.37 1.34
N THR A 56 13.33 20.04 0.77
CA THR A 56 12.08 20.76 1.00
C THR A 56 11.07 19.85 1.67
N ALA A 57 10.43 20.31 2.74
CA ALA A 57 9.33 19.59 3.37
C ALA A 57 8.07 19.67 2.49
N CYS A 58 7.45 18.52 2.21
CA CYS A 58 6.26 18.41 1.38
C CYS A 58 5.13 17.70 2.13
N GLU A 59 3.91 18.23 2.04
CA GLU A 59 2.70 17.56 2.52
C GLU A 59 2.23 16.53 1.50
N LEU A 60 1.94 15.31 1.95
CA LEU A 60 1.28 14.27 1.19
C LEU A 60 -0.22 14.30 1.47
N SER A 61 -0.99 14.66 0.44
CA SER A 61 -2.44 14.62 0.49
C SER A 61 -2.97 13.26 0.04
N LEU A 62 -3.75 12.61 0.90
CA LEU A 62 -4.45 11.37 0.59
C LEU A 62 -5.83 11.69 0.02
N MET A 63 -5.88 12.11 -1.24
CA MET A 63 -7.15 12.28 -1.94
C MET A 63 -7.68 10.90 -2.36
N PRO A 64 -8.93 10.54 -2.01
CA PRO A 64 -9.51 9.30 -2.49
C PRO A 64 -9.57 9.33 -4.02
N LEU A 65 -9.13 8.24 -4.66
CA LEU A 65 -9.33 8.10 -6.09
C LEU A 65 -10.84 8.15 -6.38
N ALA A 66 -11.22 8.92 -7.41
CA ALA A 66 -12.58 8.87 -7.92
C ALA A 66 -12.91 7.42 -8.29
N ALA A 67 -14.08 6.95 -7.85
CA ALA A 67 -14.53 5.61 -8.17
C ALA A 67 -14.68 5.48 -9.68
N ASP A 68 -13.77 4.74 -10.33
CA ASP A 68 -13.91 4.42 -11.74
C ASP A 68 -14.86 3.19 -11.88
N PRO A 69 -16.07 3.37 -12.44
CA PRO A 69 -17.00 2.26 -12.65
C PRO A 69 -16.47 1.20 -13.62
N LYS A 70 -15.43 1.51 -14.42
CA LYS A 70 -14.73 0.52 -15.25
C LYS A 70 -13.71 -0.29 -14.45
N ALA A 71 -13.02 0.33 -13.48
CA ALA A 71 -12.13 -0.38 -12.55
C ALA A 71 -12.88 -1.34 -11.63
N ALA A 72 -14.14 -1.05 -11.28
CA ALA A 72 -15.01 -1.96 -10.52
C ALA A 72 -15.28 -3.31 -11.23
N LYS A 73 -14.99 -3.43 -12.53
CA LYS A 73 -15.01 -4.69 -13.28
C LYS A 73 -13.71 -5.47 -13.10
N HIS A 74 -13.25 -5.65 -11.86
CA HIS A 74 -12.22 -6.65 -11.60
C HIS A 74 -12.80 -8.03 -11.91
N ARG A 75 -12.43 -8.61 -13.05
CA ARG A 75 -12.77 -10.00 -13.39
C ARG A 75 -11.92 -10.91 -12.51
N GLY A 76 -12.46 -11.33 -11.37
CA GLY A 76 -11.79 -12.28 -10.48
C GLY A 76 -12.34 -12.25 -9.07
N LEU A 77 -12.07 -13.33 -8.32
CA LEU A 77 -12.34 -13.35 -6.88
C LEU A 77 -11.36 -12.41 -6.16
N PRO A 78 -11.76 -11.71 -5.09
CA PRO A 78 -10.85 -10.88 -4.29
C PRO A 78 -9.61 -11.65 -3.83
N VAL A 79 -8.47 -10.97 -3.69
CA VAL A 79 -7.20 -11.60 -3.26
C VAL A 79 -7.37 -12.33 -1.92
N ALA A 80 -8.12 -11.74 -0.98
CA ALA A 80 -8.44 -12.38 0.29
C ALA A 80 -9.16 -13.75 0.10
N VAL A 81 -10.11 -13.83 -0.83
CA VAL A 81 -10.82 -15.08 -1.15
C VAL A 81 -9.89 -16.09 -1.81
N GLN A 82 -8.95 -15.65 -2.65
CA GLN A 82 -7.93 -16.51 -3.26
C GLN A 82 -6.99 -17.11 -2.19
N GLN A 83 -6.51 -16.28 -1.26
CA GLN A 83 -5.68 -16.74 -0.13
C GLN A 83 -6.44 -17.71 0.79
N GLN A 84 -7.72 -17.47 1.00
CA GLN A 84 -8.58 -18.37 1.77
C GLN A 84 -8.73 -19.73 1.09
N ILE A 85 -8.87 -19.78 -0.24
CA ILE A 85 -8.89 -21.03 -1.02
C ILE A 85 -7.58 -21.81 -0.84
N VAL A 86 -6.43 -21.13 -0.94
CA VAL A 86 -5.11 -21.75 -0.73
C VAL A 86 -4.99 -22.33 0.69
N SER A 87 -5.41 -21.57 1.69
CA SER A 87 -5.37 -21.98 3.10
C SER A 87 -6.26 -23.20 3.37
N LEU A 88 -7.51 -23.19 2.88
CA LEU A 88 -8.42 -24.32 3.01
C LEU A 88 -7.90 -25.55 2.27
N ARG A 89 -7.21 -25.36 1.14
CA ARG A 89 -6.57 -26.46 0.42
C ARG A 89 -5.41 -27.07 1.22
N ALA A 90 -4.59 -26.24 1.86
CA ALA A 90 -3.50 -26.68 2.73
C ALA A 90 -4.03 -27.45 3.96
N GLN A 91 -5.23 -27.12 4.45
CA GLN A 91 -5.94 -27.86 5.50
C GLN A 91 -6.53 -29.21 5.03
N GLY A 92 -6.33 -29.58 3.77
CA GLY A 92 -6.76 -30.88 3.23
C GLY A 92 -8.17 -30.89 2.64
N LEU A 93 -8.86 -29.75 2.57
CA LEU A 93 -10.21 -29.72 2.00
C LEU A 93 -10.19 -30.01 0.48
N THR A 94 -11.23 -30.68 0.03
CA THR A 94 -11.45 -30.95 -1.40
C THR A 94 -12.01 -29.72 -2.10
N TYR A 95 -11.84 -29.63 -3.42
CA TYR A 95 -12.33 -28.48 -4.20
C TYR A 95 -13.84 -28.30 -4.07
N ARG A 96 -14.59 -29.40 -3.88
CA ARG A 96 -16.05 -29.38 -3.70
C ARG A 96 -16.44 -28.80 -2.33
N GLN A 97 -15.72 -29.14 -1.27
CA GLN A 97 -15.94 -28.59 0.07
C GLN A 97 -15.60 -27.10 0.12
N ILE A 98 -14.48 -26.69 -0.49
CA ILE A 98 -14.09 -25.28 -0.57
C ILE A 98 -15.12 -24.46 -1.35
N ALA A 99 -15.58 -24.99 -2.50
CA ALA A 99 -16.62 -24.35 -3.31
C ALA A 99 -17.93 -24.17 -2.55
N ALA A 100 -18.35 -25.18 -1.77
CA ALA A 100 -19.55 -25.12 -0.95
C ALA A 100 -19.40 -24.12 0.20
N LEU A 101 -18.25 -24.10 0.88
CA LEU A 101 -17.97 -23.19 2.01
C LEU A 101 -17.93 -21.72 1.58
N LEU A 102 -17.34 -21.43 0.43
CA LEU A 102 -17.18 -20.07 -0.08
C LEU A 102 -18.32 -19.64 -1.02
N ASN A 103 -19.30 -20.51 -1.25
CA ASN A 103 -20.41 -20.32 -2.19
C ASN A 103 -19.95 -19.85 -3.60
N ILE A 104 -18.97 -20.56 -4.16
CA ILE A 104 -18.40 -20.29 -5.49
C ILE A 104 -18.40 -21.55 -6.36
N ALA A 105 -18.23 -21.37 -7.67
CA ALA A 105 -18.10 -22.50 -8.58
C ALA A 105 -16.82 -23.32 -8.29
N LYS A 106 -16.92 -24.64 -8.33
CA LYS A 106 -15.77 -25.57 -8.19
C LYS A 106 -14.67 -25.29 -9.22
N SER A 107 -15.03 -24.88 -10.43
CA SER A 107 -14.08 -24.49 -11.48
C SER A 107 -13.25 -23.26 -11.07
N SER A 108 -13.84 -22.30 -10.36
CA SER A 108 -13.13 -21.12 -9.84
C SER A 108 -12.04 -21.51 -8.84
N VAL A 109 -12.34 -22.45 -7.93
CA VAL A 109 -11.36 -23.01 -6.98
C VAL A 109 -10.19 -23.65 -7.73
N GLY A 110 -10.49 -24.47 -8.75
CA GLY A 110 -9.47 -25.14 -9.55
C GLY A 110 -8.61 -24.18 -10.37
N ASN A 111 -9.19 -23.12 -10.92
CA ASN A 111 -8.45 -22.10 -11.68
C ASN A 111 -7.51 -21.28 -10.79
N ILE A 112 -7.90 -21.03 -9.54
CA ILE A 112 -7.07 -20.29 -8.57
C ILE A 112 -5.89 -21.13 -8.10
N LEU A 113 -6.10 -22.42 -7.79
CA LEU A 113 -5.03 -23.31 -7.31
C LEU A 113 -4.03 -23.74 -8.41
N LYS A 114 -4.32 -23.45 -9.68
CA LYS A 114 -3.46 -23.77 -10.83
C LYS A 114 -2.63 -22.57 -11.32
N ARG A 115 -2.97 -21.36 -10.87
CA ARG A 115 -2.17 -20.15 -11.13
C ARG A 115 -0.92 -20.18 -10.28
#